data_AF-A0A8S3IBD7-F1
#
_entry.id   AF-A0A8S3IBD7-F1
#
_cell.length_a   1.000
_cell.length_b   1.000
_cell.length_c   1.000
_cell.angle_alpha   90.00
_cell.angle_beta   90.00
_cell.angle_gamma   90.00
#
_symmetry.space_group_name_H-M   'P 1'
#
loop_
_entity.id
_entity.type
_entity.pdbx_description
1 polymer ?
#
loop_
_entity_poly.entity_id
_entity_poly.type
_entity_poly.pdbx_seq_one_letter_code
_entity_poly.pdbx_strand_id
1 'polypeptide(L)'
;MVESSQLMKKALKAVQKDLVTIIACVAMALAHILFFAIMAMFLFPRSETQKDSQGSTYFSSLHDSVFQLLVLYSTANNPDVMMPAYSDNRLNVLFFLVFVIIGIYWIQNLITAVVYRAFRGYFLNSIINSQLRRRVAVKASFEALKKQIFNQASNEIRHSISFFFVLNIIEFFLLIIVIECLYQLFKSLSIPHPWVNGIPIESIK
;
A
#
# COMPACT_ATOMS: atom_id res chain seq x y z
N MET A 1 -7.42 -16.98 -0.30
CA MET A 1 -6.20 -17.55 -0.93
C MET A 1 -5.55 -16.61 -1.95
N VAL A 2 -6.30 -15.95 -2.84
CA VAL A 2 -5.71 -15.05 -3.86
C VAL A 2 -5.07 -13.79 -3.26
N GLU A 3 -5.64 -13.25 -2.17
CA GLU A 3 -5.14 -12.03 -1.52
C GLU A 3 -3.77 -12.22 -0.85
N SER A 4 -3.56 -13.35 -0.16
CA SER A 4 -2.27 -13.70 0.45
C SER A 4 -1.16 -13.89 -0.59
N SER A 5 -1.49 -14.39 -1.79
CA SER A 5 -0.55 -14.50 -2.90
C SER A 5 -0.13 -13.14 -3.50
N GLN A 6 -1.00 -12.13 -3.47
CA GLN A 6 -0.70 -10.78 -3.99
C GLN A 6 0.26 -10.02 -3.06
N LEU A 7 0.13 -10.21 -1.74
CA LEU A 7 1.02 -9.63 -0.74
C LEU A 7 2.43 -10.22 -0.85
N MET A 8 2.53 -11.54 -1.01
CA MET A 8 3.81 -12.24 -1.15
C MET A 8 4.54 -11.87 -2.44
N LYS A 9 3.82 -11.73 -3.56
CA LYS A 9 4.42 -11.26 -4.83
C LYS A 9 4.97 -9.84 -4.74
N LYS A 10 4.31 -8.95 -3.99
CA LYS A 10 4.79 -7.59 -3.73
C LYS A 10 6.01 -7.58 -2.82
N ALA A 11 6.05 -8.44 -1.80
CA ALA A 11 7.23 -8.64 -0.95
C ALA A 11 8.43 -9.15 -1.77
N LEU A 12 8.21 -10.20 -2.59
CA LEU A 12 9.24 -10.76 -3.46
C LEU A 12 9.77 -9.75 -4.48
N LYS A 13 8.91 -8.94 -5.12
CA LYS A 13 9.35 -7.89 -6.05
C LYS A 13 10.12 -6.76 -5.37
N ALA A 14 9.78 -6.44 -4.13
CA ALA A 14 10.51 -5.43 -3.37
C ALA A 14 11.90 -5.93 -2.96
N VAL A 15 12.00 -7.20 -2.52
CA VAL A 15 13.27 -7.86 -2.25
C VAL A 15 14.08 -8.06 -3.54
N GLN A 16 13.42 -8.32 -4.67
CA GLN A 16 14.06 -8.48 -5.98
C GLN A 16 14.88 -7.24 -6.39
N LYS A 17 14.43 -6.04 -6.02
CA LYS A 17 15.16 -4.80 -6.31
C LYS A 17 16.50 -4.72 -5.57
N ASP A 18 16.56 -5.25 -4.35
CA ASP A 18 17.78 -5.28 -3.53
C ASP A 18 18.59 -6.59 -3.72
N LEU A 19 18.07 -7.53 -4.52
CA LEU A 19 18.66 -8.84 -4.78
C LEU A 19 20.05 -8.73 -5.40
N VAL A 20 20.29 -7.75 -6.28
CA VAL A 20 21.62 -7.53 -6.89
C VAL A 20 22.67 -7.25 -5.80
N THR A 21 22.32 -6.47 -4.79
CA THR A 21 23.21 -6.18 -3.65
C THR A 21 23.38 -7.41 -2.74
N ILE A 22 22.31 -8.21 -2.55
CA ILE A 22 22.39 -9.46 -1.79
C ILE A 22 23.31 -10.46 -2.51
N ILE A 23 23.19 -10.60 -3.84
CA ILE A 23 24.07 -11.45 -4.67
C ILE A 23 25.51 -11.02 -4.51
N ALA A 24 25.81 -9.71 -4.51
CA ALA A 24 27.16 -9.21 -4.28
C ALA A 24 27.70 -9.61 -2.89
N CYS A 25 26.87 -9.54 -1.84
CA CYS A 25 27.29 -9.97 -0.49
C CYS A 25 27.54 -11.49 -0.42
N VAL A 26 26.71 -12.29 -1.09
CA VAL A 26 26.90 -13.74 -1.20
C VAL A 26 28.16 -14.06 -2.00
N ALA A 27 28.44 -13.34 -3.08
CA ALA A 27 29.67 -13.49 -3.84
C ALA A 27 30.91 -13.17 -2.99
N MET A 28 30.86 -12.13 -2.15
CA MET A 28 31.93 -11.85 -1.19
C MET A 28 32.10 -12.97 -0.15
N ALA A 29 31.02 -13.53 0.36
CA ALA A 29 31.07 -14.67 1.27
C ALA A 29 31.70 -15.91 0.62
N LEU A 30 31.32 -16.20 -0.63
CA LEU A 30 31.91 -17.29 -1.40
C LEU A 30 33.39 -17.04 -1.71
N ALA A 31 33.77 -15.80 -2.04
CA ALA A 31 35.17 -15.43 -2.26
C ALA A 31 36.01 -15.62 -0.98
N HIS A 32 35.48 -15.25 0.19
CA HIS A 32 36.10 -15.51 1.50
C HIS A 32 36.31 -17.02 1.72
N ILE A 33 35.28 -17.83 1.49
CA ILE A 33 35.36 -19.29 1.63
C ILE A 33 36.40 -19.87 0.66
N LEU A 34 36.39 -19.46 -0.61
CA LEU A 34 37.32 -19.94 -1.62
C LEU A 34 38.77 -19.56 -1.30
N PHE A 35 39.01 -18.33 -0.88
CA PHE A 35 40.34 -17.85 -0.48
C PHE A 35 40.91 -18.68 0.67
N PHE A 36 40.11 -18.87 1.73
CA PHE A 36 40.52 -19.70 2.86
C PHE A 36 40.61 -21.18 2.51
N ALA A 37 39.79 -21.70 1.58
CA ALA A 37 39.86 -23.09 1.13
C ALA A 37 41.19 -23.38 0.41
N ILE A 38 41.60 -22.49 -0.49
CA ILE A 38 42.89 -22.61 -1.17
C ILE A 38 44.03 -22.53 -0.14
N MET A 39 43.96 -21.57 0.79
CA MET A 39 44.96 -21.44 1.87
C MET A 39 45.01 -22.68 2.77
N ALA A 40 43.85 -23.29 3.09
CA ALA A 40 43.76 -24.52 3.88
C ALA A 40 44.42 -25.70 3.15
N MET A 41 44.23 -25.83 1.84
CA MET A 41 44.90 -26.88 1.05
C MET A 41 46.43 -26.73 1.04
N PHE A 42 46.94 -25.51 1.07
CA PHE A 42 48.37 -25.25 1.19
C PHE A 42 48.89 -25.50 2.62
N LEU A 43 48.10 -25.19 3.64
CA LEU A 43 48.49 -25.33 5.05
C LEU A 43 48.36 -26.77 5.57
N PHE A 44 47.40 -27.53 5.04
CA PHE A 44 47.10 -28.92 5.40
C PHE A 44 47.23 -29.83 4.17
N PRO A 45 48.44 -29.95 3.57
CA PRO A 45 48.62 -30.77 2.39
C PRO A 45 48.42 -32.26 2.70
N ARG A 46 47.94 -33.00 1.70
CA ARG A 46 47.75 -34.45 1.78
C ARG A 46 49.11 -35.14 1.98
N SER A 47 49.40 -35.61 3.19
CA SER A 47 50.56 -36.44 3.47
C SER A 47 50.22 -37.92 3.21
N GLU A 48 50.83 -38.52 2.18
CA GLU A 48 50.66 -39.96 1.89
C GLU A 48 51.32 -40.86 2.96
N THR A 49 52.26 -40.31 3.74
CA THR A 49 53.05 -41.05 4.73
C THR A 49 52.42 -41.13 6.11
N GLN A 50 51.35 -40.36 6.37
CA GLN A 50 50.73 -40.25 7.69
C GLN A 50 49.24 -40.64 7.63
N LYS A 51 48.99 -41.95 7.60
CA LYS A 51 47.64 -42.56 7.61
C LYS A 51 46.76 -42.16 8.81
N ASP A 52 47.33 -41.52 9.82
CA ASP A 52 46.67 -41.27 11.10
C ASP A 52 46.26 -39.81 11.34
N SER A 53 46.57 -38.88 10.41
CA SER A 53 46.09 -37.49 10.52
C SER A 53 44.69 -37.36 9.91
N GLN A 54 43.65 -37.47 10.74
CA GLN A 54 42.25 -37.25 10.30
C GLN A 54 42.06 -35.91 9.57
N GLY A 55 42.91 -34.91 9.85
CA GLY A 55 42.91 -33.58 9.24
C GLY A 55 43.16 -33.57 7.73
N SER A 56 44.00 -34.49 7.24
CA SER A 56 44.35 -34.59 5.82
C SER A 56 43.18 -35.03 4.93
N THR A 57 42.13 -35.63 5.52
CA THR A 57 40.92 -36.05 4.78
C THR A 57 40.01 -34.86 4.47
N TYR A 58 39.92 -33.89 5.39
CA TYR A 58 39.00 -32.75 5.28
C TYR A 58 39.39 -31.75 4.19
N PHE A 59 40.69 -31.56 3.94
CA PHE A 59 41.23 -30.58 2.98
C PHE A 59 41.91 -31.22 1.77
N SER A 60 41.53 -32.46 1.43
CA SER A 60 42.21 -33.25 0.40
C SER A 60 41.96 -32.76 -1.03
N SER A 61 40.80 -32.14 -1.29
CA SER A 61 40.43 -31.55 -2.57
C SER A 61 39.86 -30.14 -2.38
N LEU A 62 39.84 -29.34 -3.46
CA LEU A 62 39.23 -28.00 -3.40
C LEU A 62 37.74 -28.08 -3.08
N HIS A 63 37.04 -29.05 -3.66
CA HIS A 63 35.62 -29.28 -3.38
C HIS A 63 35.39 -29.59 -1.89
N ASP A 64 36.17 -30.50 -1.32
CA ASP A 64 36.00 -30.90 0.07
C ASP A 64 36.38 -29.75 1.01
N SER A 65 37.47 -29.05 0.72
CA SER A 65 37.90 -27.87 1.47
C SER A 65 36.84 -26.77 1.49
N VAL A 66 36.24 -26.47 0.33
CA VAL A 66 35.15 -25.51 0.22
C VAL A 66 33.93 -25.98 1.00
N PHE A 67 33.56 -27.25 0.91
CA PHE A 67 32.41 -27.79 1.63
C PHE A 67 32.61 -27.75 3.14
N GLN A 68 33.77 -28.16 3.64
CA GLN A 68 34.10 -28.13 5.07
C GLN A 68 34.12 -26.70 5.61
N LEU A 69 34.68 -25.74 4.87
CA LEU A 69 34.67 -24.32 5.26
C LEU A 69 33.30 -23.67 5.08
N LEU A 70 32.46 -24.12 4.15
CA LEU A 70 31.08 -23.66 4.00
C LEU A 70 30.22 -24.09 5.21
N VAL A 71 30.37 -25.33 5.66
CA VAL A 71 29.71 -25.83 6.88
C VAL A 71 30.28 -25.13 8.13
N LEU A 72 31.57 -24.78 8.13
CA LEU A 72 32.18 -23.99 9.20
C LEU A 72 31.72 -22.52 9.19
N TYR A 73 31.49 -21.95 8.01
CA TYR A 73 30.93 -20.61 7.87
C TYR A 73 29.52 -20.52 8.46
N SER A 74 28.74 -21.61 8.40
CA SER A 74 27.46 -21.74 9.12
C SER A 74 27.60 -22.26 10.56
N THR A 75 28.83 -22.42 11.06
CA THR A 75 29.19 -22.90 12.41
C THR A 75 28.65 -24.29 12.79
N ALA A 76 28.22 -25.09 11.80
CA ALA A 76 27.55 -26.36 12.05
C ALA A 76 28.51 -27.52 12.41
N ASN A 77 29.81 -27.38 12.14
CA ASN A 77 30.85 -28.40 12.36
C ASN A 77 31.95 -27.94 13.34
N ASN A 78 31.65 -26.99 14.23
CA ASN A 78 32.57 -26.53 15.28
C ASN A 78 32.37 -27.38 16.57
N PRO A 79 33.40 -28.04 17.15
CA PRO A 79 34.83 -28.01 16.82
C PRO A 79 35.33 -29.14 15.91
N ASP A 80 34.45 -30.02 15.43
CA ASP A 80 34.82 -31.26 14.75
C ASP A 80 35.78 -31.07 13.57
N VAL A 81 35.64 -30.00 12.79
CA VAL A 81 36.53 -29.71 11.65
C VAL A 81 37.92 -29.20 12.06
N MET A 82 38.06 -28.58 13.25
CA MET A 82 39.33 -28.03 13.72
C MET A 82 40.12 -29.00 14.60
N MET A 83 39.45 -29.99 15.20
CA MET A 83 40.06 -30.95 16.13
C MET A 83 41.28 -31.69 15.54
N PRO A 84 41.25 -32.18 14.29
CA PRO A 84 42.41 -32.88 13.74
C PRO A 84 43.61 -31.95 13.47
N ALA A 85 43.34 -30.71 13.06
CA ALA A 85 44.40 -29.72 12.84
C ALA A 85 45.02 -29.25 14.16
N TYR A 86 44.23 -29.20 15.24
CA TYR A 86 44.67 -28.85 16.59
C TYR A 86 45.54 -29.93 17.22
N SER A 87 45.22 -31.22 17.01
CA SER A 87 46.02 -32.33 17.52
C SER A 87 47.41 -32.38 16.89
N ASP A 88 47.55 -31.95 15.64
CA ASP A 88 48.84 -31.89 14.95
C ASP A 88 49.67 -30.71 15.43
N ASN A 89 49.11 -29.49 15.40
CA ASN A 89 49.74 -28.30 15.95
C ASN A 89 48.70 -27.32 16.48
N ARG A 90 48.84 -26.93 17.76
CA ARG A 90 47.92 -25.99 18.42
C ARG A 90 47.80 -24.65 17.70
N LEU A 91 48.85 -24.22 16.99
CA LEU A 91 48.85 -22.98 16.23
C LEU A 91 47.89 -22.99 15.03
N ASN A 92 47.52 -24.17 14.52
CA ASN A 92 46.60 -24.30 13.39
C ASN A 92 45.18 -23.83 13.71
N VAL A 93 44.79 -23.80 14.99
CA VAL A 93 43.48 -23.23 15.41
C VAL A 93 43.38 -21.74 15.10
N LEU A 94 44.50 -21.02 15.04
CA LEU A 94 44.50 -19.59 14.69
C LEU A 94 43.93 -19.34 13.29
N PHE A 95 44.18 -20.24 12.34
CA PHE A 95 43.61 -20.18 10.99
C PHE A 95 42.07 -20.19 11.02
N PHE A 96 41.50 -21.15 11.74
CA PHE A 96 40.04 -21.29 11.87
C PHE A 96 39.42 -20.13 12.66
N LEU A 97 40.11 -19.64 13.68
CA LEU A 97 39.67 -18.49 14.46
C LEU A 97 39.59 -17.22 13.60
N VAL A 98 40.62 -16.95 12.79
CA VAL A 98 40.63 -15.79 11.87
C VAL A 98 39.52 -15.93 10.83
N PHE A 99 39.34 -17.12 10.25
CA PHE A 99 38.26 -17.40 9.30
C PHE A 99 36.88 -17.09 9.90
N VAL A 100 36.61 -17.55 11.13
CA VAL A 100 35.34 -17.35 11.82
C VAL A 100 35.14 -15.90 12.24
N ILE A 101 36.16 -15.22 12.76
CA ILE A 101 36.09 -13.80 13.15
C ILE A 101 35.73 -12.94 11.93
N ILE A 102 36.43 -13.11 10.81
CA ILE A 102 36.13 -12.35 9.59
C ILE A 102 34.72 -12.68 9.08
N GLY A 103 34.37 -13.97 9.06
CA GLY A 103 33.06 -14.45 8.60
C GLY A 103 31.90 -13.85 9.41
N ILE A 104 31.97 -13.92 10.73
CA ILE A 104 30.91 -13.43 11.64
C ILE A 104 30.89 -11.90 11.68
N TYR A 105 32.01 -11.27 12.01
CA TYR A 105 32.01 -9.84 12.34
C TYR A 105 31.88 -8.94 11.11
N TRP A 106 32.37 -9.37 9.95
CA TRP A 106 32.36 -8.54 8.76
C TRP A 106 31.26 -9.01 7.80
N ILE A 107 31.34 -10.26 7.33
CA ILE A 107 30.50 -10.72 6.22
C ILE A 107 29.05 -10.99 6.68
N GLN A 108 28.85 -11.76 7.74
CA GLN A 108 27.50 -12.05 8.25
C GLN A 108 26.79 -10.81 8.80
N ASN A 109 27.52 -9.91 9.47
CA ASN A 109 26.98 -8.62 9.89
C ASN A 109 26.59 -7.73 8.70
N LEU A 110 27.39 -7.71 7.62
CA LEU A 110 27.06 -6.99 6.40
C LEU A 110 25.84 -7.57 5.69
N ILE A 111 25.77 -8.90 5.52
CA ILE A 111 24.62 -9.58 4.90
C ILE A 111 23.36 -9.25 5.70
N THR A 112 23.42 -9.37 7.03
CA THR A 112 22.30 -9.03 7.92
C THR A 112 21.88 -7.57 7.75
N ALA A 113 22.83 -6.63 7.68
CA ALA A 113 22.54 -5.21 7.47
C ALA A 113 21.87 -4.94 6.12
N VAL A 114 22.32 -5.58 5.04
CA VAL A 114 21.75 -5.45 3.69
C VAL A 114 20.35 -6.04 3.62
N VAL A 115 20.15 -7.26 4.14
CA VAL A 115 18.84 -7.92 4.19
C VAL A 115 17.87 -7.10 5.05
N TYR A 116 18.31 -6.59 6.19
CA TYR A 116 17.51 -5.73 7.05
C TYR A 116 17.10 -4.44 6.34
N ARG A 117 18.03 -3.78 5.65
CA ARG A 117 17.71 -2.56 4.86
C ARG A 117 16.64 -2.85 3.81
N ALA A 118 16.75 -3.95 3.09
CA ALA A 118 15.79 -4.35 2.08
C ALA A 118 14.39 -4.61 2.68
N PHE A 119 14.34 -5.39 3.76
CA PHE A 119 13.11 -5.70 4.45
C PHE A 119 12.45 -4.45 5.05
N ARG A 120 13.23 -3.59 5.71
CA ARG A 120 12.75 -2.34 6.31
C ARG A 120 12.22 -1.37 5.25
N GLY A 121 12.90 -1.24 4.11
CA GLY A 121 12.44 -0.43 2.98
C GLY A 121 11.09 -0.89 2.45
N TYR A 122 10.92 -2.20 2.28
CA TYR A 122 9.63 -2.78 1.89
C TYR A 122 8.53 -2.53 2.94
N PHE A 123 8.82 -2.83 4.21
CA PHE A 123 7.87 -2.71 5.31
C PHE A 123 7.38 -1.27 5.49
N LEU A 124 8.31 -0.30 5.48
CA LEU A 124 7.97 1.11 5.66
C LEU A 124 7.11 1.63 4.51
N ASN A 125 7.46 1.30 3.26
CA ASN A 125 6.65 1.64 2.10
C ASN A 125 5.24 1.01 2.17
N SER A 126 5.13 -0.22 2.68
CA SER A 126 3.84 -0.88 2.88
C SER A 126 2.97 -0.12 3.89
N ILE A 127 3.53 0.27 5.04
CA ILE A 127 2.84 1.07 6.06
C ILE A 127 2.41 2.43 5.50
N ILE A 128 3.33 3.16 4.87
CA ILE A 128 3.05 4.50 4.31
C ILE A 128 1.93 4.41 3.29
N ASN A 129 1.99 3.45 2.35
CA ASN A 129 0.95 3.26 1.34
C ASN A 129 -0.39 2.88 1.96
N SER A 130 -0.39 2.08 3.04
CA SER A 130 -1.61 1.75 3.78
C SER A 130 -2.25 2.99 4.41
N GLN A 131 -1.45 3.81 5.08
CA GLN A 131 -1.90 5.07 5.67
C GLN A 131 -2.39 6.07 4.61
N LEU A 132 -1.69 6.18 3.48
CA LEU A 132 -2.07 7.04 2.38
C LEU A 132 -3.43 6.64 1.80
N ARG A 133 -3.63 5.35 1.51
CA ARG A 133 -4.93 4.83 1.02
C ARG A 133 -6.06 5.16 1.99
N ARG A 134 -5.84 4.97 3.31
CA ARG A 134 -6.83 5.32 4.33
C ARG A 134 -7.16 6.81 4.32
N ARG A 135 -6.15 7.68 4.25
CA ARG A 135 -6.35 9.15 4.19
C ARG A 135 -7.10 9.57 2.93
N VAL A 136 -6.75 9.00 1.78
CA VAL A 136 -7.42 9.29 0.50
C VAL A 136 -8.87 8.81 0.52
N ALA A 137 -9.13 7.60 1.03
CA ALA A 137 -10.48 7.06 1.15
C ALA A 137 -11.40 7.93 2.02
N VAL A 138 -10.90 8.40 3.18
CA VAL A 138 -11.66 9.29 4.08
C VAL A 138 -11.94 10.65 3.43
N LYS A 139 -10.97 11.22 2.71
CA LYS A 139 -11.18 12.46 1.96
C LYS A 139 -12.22 12.28 0.86
N ALA A 140 -12.12 11.20 0.10
CA ALA A 140 -13.06 10.90 -0.98
C ALA A 140 -14.48 10.66 -0.45
N SER A 141 -14.63 9.95 0.67
CA SER A 141 -15.94 9.72 1.29
C SER A 141 -16.54 11.01 1.84
N PHE A 142 -15.74 11.88 2.44
CA PHE A 142 -16.19 13.19 2.91
C PHE A 142 -16.65 14.09 1.75
N GLU A 143 -15.89 14.11 0.65
CA GLU A 143 -16.25 14.90 -0.54
C GLU A 143 -17.53 14.38 -1.21
N ALA A 144 -17.68 13.05 -1.30
CA ALA A 144 -18.92 12.43 -1.78
C ALA A 144 -20.11 12.78 -0.89
N LEU A 145 -19.96 12.74 0.43
CA LEU A 145 -21.01 13.12 1.39
C LEU A 145 -21.38 14.60 1.26
N LYS A 146 -20.40 15.50 1.15
CA LYS A 146 -20.65 16.93 0.93
C LYS A 146 -21.46 17.17 -0.33
N LYS A 147 -21.13 16.47 -1.42
CA LYS A 147 -21.89 16.54 -2.69
C LYS A 147 -23.32 16.03 -2.54
N GLN A 148 -23.53 14.94 -1.80
CA GLN A 148 -24.88 14.42 -1.51
C GLN A 148 -25.72 15.41 -0.70
N ILE A 149 -25.17 15.99 0.37
CA ILE A 149 -25.87 16.98 1.21
C ILE A 149 -26.27 18.21 0.38
N PHE A 150 -25.36 18.72 -0.45
CA PHE A 150 -25.66 19.85 -1.32
C PHE A 150 -26.76 19.54 -2.35
N ASN A 151 -26.71 18.36 -2.96
CA ASN A 151 -27.76 17.91 -3.89
C ASN A 151 -29.11 17.74 -3.19
N GLN A 152 -29.14 17.21 -1.97
CA GLN A 152 -30.37 17.07 -1.20
C GLN A 152 -30.98 18.43 -0.84
N ALA A 153 -30.18 19.37 -0.33
CA ALA A 153 -30.66 20.71 0.00
C ALA A 153 -31.20 21.48 -1.22
N SER A 154 -30.52 21.38 -2.37
CA SER A 154 -30.98 22.02 -3.61
C SER A 154 -32.26 21.40 -4.17
N ASN A 155 -32.47 20.09 -4.02
CA ASN A 155 -33.72 19.44 -4.41
C ASN A 155 -34.90 19.87 -3.52
N GLU A 156 -34.69 19.97 -2.20
CA GLU A 156 -35.72 20.46 -1.25
C GLU A 156 -36.14 21.90 -1.59
N ILE A 157 -35.17 22.79 -1.82
CA ILE A 157 -35.45 24.19 -2.22
C ILE A 157 -36.20 24.24 -3.55
N ARG A 158 -35.79 23.44 -4.54
CA ARG A 158 -36.43 23.43 -5.87
C ARG A 158 -37.88 22.95 -5.79
N HIS A 159 -38.17 21.92 -4.99
CA HIS A 159 -39.53 21.46 -4.75
C HIS A 159 -40.37 22.49 -3.99
N SER A 160 -39.81 23.12 -2.95
CA SER A 160 -40.51 24.14 -2.16
C SER A 160 -40.85 25.38 -3.00
N ILE A 161 -39.92 25.88 -3.82
CA ILE A 161 -40.17 27.01 -4.73
C ILE A 161 -41.21 26.62 -5.78
N SER A 162 -41.09 25.43 -6.38
CA SER A 162 -42.06 24.96 -7.38
C SER A 162 -43.48 24.88 -6.80
N PHE A 163 -43.63 24.32 -5.59
CA PHE A 163 -44.91 24.26 -4.89
C PHE A 163 -45.46 25.65 -4.57
N PHE A 164 -44.66 26.55 -3.99
CA PHE A 164 -45.07 27.90 -3.65
C PHE A 164 -45.49 28.72 -4.88
N PHE A 165 -44.76 28.56 -6.00
CA PHE A 165 -45.07 29.23 -7.26
C PHE A 165 -46.41 28.73 -7.84
N VAL A 166 -46.64 27.42 -7.83
CA VAL A 166 -47.92 26.84 -8.24
C VAL A 166 -49.07 27.31 -7.35
N LEU A 167 -48.87 27.34 -6.03
CA LEU A 167 -49.88 27.80 -5.07
C LEU A 167 -50.25 29.28 -5.31
N ASN A 168 -49.26 30.14 -5.49
CA ASN A 168 -49.48 31.57 -5.78
C ASN A 168 -50.19 31.80 -7.12
N ILE A 169 -49.85 31.01 -8.16
CA ILE A 169 -50.55 31.10 -9.44
C ILE A 169 -52.03 30.74 -9.26
N ILE A 170 -52.33 29.67 -8.53
CA ILE A 170 -53.71 29.23 -8.29
C ILE A 170 -54.49 30.29 -7.51
N GLU A 171 -53.92 30.83 -6.42
CA GLU A 171 -54.53 31.91 -5.63
C GLU A 171 -54.85 33.14 -6.48
N PHE A 172 -53.91 33.57 -7.34
CA PHE A 172 -54.10 34.73 -8.22
C PHE A 172 -55.19 34.50 -9.27
N PHE A 173 -55.22 33.32 -9.89
CA PHE A 173 -56.29 32.96 -10.83
C PHE A 173 -57.66 32.88 -10.15
N LEU A 174 -57.73 32.31 -8.93
CA LEU A 174 -58.96 32.25 -8.15
C LEU A 174 -59.48 33.66 -7.82
N LEU A 175 -58.59 34.57 -7.41
CA LEU A 175 -58.93 35.95 -7.11
C LEU A 175 -59.50 36.68 -8.34
N ILE A 176 -58.87 36.51 -9.52
CA ILE A 176 -59.38 37.08 -10.77
C ILE A 176 -60.79 36.55 -11.07
N ILE A 177 -61.02 35.24 -10.96
CA ILE A 177 -62.33 34.63 -11.21
C ILE A 177 -63.39 35.18 -10.22
N VAL A 178 -63.03 35.33 -8.95
CA VAL A 178 -63.93 35.87 -7.92
C VAL A 178 -64.27 37.34 -8.21
N ILE A 179 -63.28 38.16 -8.57
CA ILE A 179 -63.50 39.57 -8.96
C ILE A 179 -64.43 39.65 -10.17
N GLU A 180 -64.20 38.81 -11.18
CA GLU A 180 -65.03 38.78 -12.38
C GLU A 180 -66.47 38.34 -12.05
N CYS A 181 -66.64 37.31 -11.21
CA CYS A 181 -67.95 36.89 -10.71
C CYS A 181 -68.67 37.99 -9.91
N LEU A 182 -67.98 38.68 -9.01
CA LEU A 182 -68.54 39.78 -8.22
C LEU A 182 -68.90 40.97 -9.11
N TYR A 183 -68.08 41.29 -10.11
CA TYR A 183 -68.37 42.34 -11.08
C TYR A 183 -69.63 42.02 -11.90
N GLN A 184 -69.77 40.78 -12.38
CA GLN A 184 -70.98 40.34 -13.08
C GLN A 184 -72.21 40.34 -12.16
N LEU A 185 -72.08 39.94 -10.89
CA LEU A 185 -73.16 39.99 -9.89
C LEU A 185 -73.57 41.44 -9.58
N PHE A 186 -72.61 42.34 -9.38
CA PHE A 186 -72.87 43.76 -9.14
C PHE A 186 -73.53 44.41 -10.35
N LYS A 187 -73.06 44.09 -11.56
CA LYS A 187 -73.70 44.51 -12.81
C LYS A 187 -75.14 44.00 -12.93
N SER A 188 -75.42 42.79 -12.44
CA SER A 188 -76.77 42.24 -12.36
C SER A 188 -77.66 42.90 -11.30
N LEU A 189 -77.08 43.43 -10.21
CA LEU A 189 -77.81 44.14 -9.14
C LEU A 189 -78.03 45.63 -9.45
N SER A 190 -77.18 46.22 -10.29
CA SER A 190 -77.16 47.67 -10.56
C SER A 190 -78.07 48.09 -11.73
N ILE A 191 -79.15 47.36 -11.99
CA ILE A 191 -80.17 47.73 -12.98
C ILE A 191 -81.04 48.88 -12.41
N PRO A 192 -81.05 50.09 -13.01
CA PRO A 192 -82.01 51.12 -12.64
C PRO A 192 -83.35 50.82 -13.32
N HIS A 193 -84.42 50.72 -12.52
CA HIS A 193 -85.80 50.70 -13.03
C HIS A 193 -86.15 52.09 -13.63
N PRO A 194 -86.56 52.19 -14.91
CA PRO A 194 -87.15 53.41 -15.43
C PRO A 194 -88.65 53.44 -15.13
N TRP A 195 -89.08 54.41 -14.32
CA TRP A 195 -90.48 54.82 -14.19
C TRP A 195 -90.94 55.57 -15.46
N VAL A 196 -91.86 54.93 -16.19
CA VAL A 196 -93.14 55.43 -16.72
C VAL A 196 -93.34 56.95 -16.79
N ASN A 197 -93.39 57.53 -18.01
CA ASN A 197 -94.45 58.42 -18.54
C ASN A 197 -93.97 59.23 -19.76
N GLY A 198 -94.72 59.16 -20.87
CA GLY A 198 -94.48 59.99 -22.06
C GLY A 198 -95.58 59.85 -23.12
N ILE A 199 -96.68 60.56 -22.90
CA ILE A 199 -97.84 60.75 -23.81
C ILE A 199 -97.41 61.57 -25.05
N PRO A 200 -98.01 61.37 -26.25
CA PRO A 200 -97.65 62.11 -27.46
C PRO A 200 -98.43 63.42 -27.60
N ILE A 201 -97.80 64.48 -28.13
CA ILE A 201 -98.52 65.70 -28.57
C ILE A 201 -97.96 66.19 -29.92
N GLU A 202 -98.90 66.39 -30.84
CA GLU A 202 -98.83 67.00 -32.17
C GLU A 202 -98.24 68.42 -32.24
N SER A 203 -97.71 68.72 -33.43
CA SER A 203 -97.71 70.02 -34.11
C SER A 203 -96.89 71.18 -33.50
N ILE A 204 -95.97 71.74 -34.31
CA ILE A 204 -95.93 73.17 -34.68
C ILE A 204 -94.94 73.30 -35.85
N LYS A 205 -95.53 73.63 -37.02
CA LYS A 205 -94.99 74.24 -38.26
C LYS A 205 -93.90 73.51 -39.06
#